data_AF-A0A4S3M726-F1
#
_entry.id   AF-A0A4S3M726-F1
#
_cell.length_a   1.000
_cell.length_b   1.000
_cell.length_c   1.000
_cell.angle_alpha   90.00
_cell.angle_beta   90.00
_cell.angle_gamma   90.00
#
_symmetry.space_group_name_H-M   'P 1'
#
loop_
_entity.id
_entity.type
_entity.pdbx_description
1 polymer ?
#
loop_
_entity_poly.entity_id
_entity_poly.type
_entity_poly.pdbx_seq_one_letter_code
_entity_poly.pdbx_strand_id
1 'polypeptide(L)'
;MVAAVLRLADEIGPDRLSTTDVARAIGLSQPAIFRHFPTKNELWLAVAEDIAEQLKAAWTTAETLATGPNDRLKALIEAQLSAIAHTPALPSILFSRELQVE
;
A
#
# COMPACT_ATOMS: atom_id res chain seq x y z
N MET A 1 4.35 10.97 -3.02
CA MET A 1 4.66 9.94 -4.04
C MET A 1 3.92 8.65 -3.76
N VAL A 2 4.10 8.03 -2.58
CA VAL A 2 3.41 6.80 -2.17
C VAL A 2 1.90 6.80 -2.42
N ALA A 3 1.17 7.79 -1.90
CA ALA A 3 -0.28 7.90 -2.12
C ALA A 3 -0.69 7.97 -3.62
N ALA A 4 0.15 8.54 -4.49
CA ALA A 4 -0.10 8.55 -5.92
C ALA A 4 0.15 7.18 -6.56
N VAL A 5 1.15 6.43 -6.07
CA VAL A 5 1.39 5.05 -6.51
C VAL A 5 0.22 4.16 -6.11
N LEU A 6 -0.26 4.25 -4.86
CA LEU A 6 -1.43 3.47 -4.38
C LEU A 6 -2.66 3.71 -5.25
N ARG A 7 -2.99 4.98 -5.50
CA ARG A 7 -4.13 5.35 -6.36
C ARG A 7 -3.97 4.80 -7.79
N LEU A 8 -2.80 4.99 -8.40
CA LEU A 8 -2.56 4.49 -9.75
C LEU A 8 -2.55 2.95 -9.82
N ALA A 9 -2.06 2.28 -8.77
CA ALA A 9 -2.10 0.83 -8.68
C ALA A 9 -3.55 0.32 -8.61
N ASP A 10 -4.47 1.09 -8.04
CA ASP A 10 -5.92 0.80 -8.04
C ASP A 10 -6.55 1.04 -9.42
N GLU A 11 -6.19 2.13 -10.10
CA GLU A 11 -6.75 2.51 -11.39
C GLU A 11 -6.28 1.61 -12.54
N ILE A 12 -4.98 1.33 -12.62
CA ILE A 12 -4.37 0.64 -13.77
C ILE A 12 -3.69 -0.68 -13.40
N GLY A 13 -3.58 -1.02 -12.11
CA GLY A 13 -2.94 -2.25 -11.63
C GLY A 13 -1.43 -2.08 -11.38
N PRO A 14 -0.87 -2.71 -10.33
CA PRO A 14 0.53 -2.51 -9.91
C PRO A 14 1.55 -2.93 -10.98
N ASP A 15 1.33 -4.06 -11.66
CA ASP A 15 2.22 -4.58 -12.70
C ASP A 15 2.31 -3.68 -13.95
N ARG A 16 1.28 -2.85 -14.20
CA ARG A 16 1.22 -1.94 -15.36
C ARG A 16 1.73 -0.53 -15.04
N LEU A 17 1.94 -0.22 -13.75
CA LEU A 17 2.35 1.09 -13.28
C LEU A 17 3.85 1.35 -13.55
N SER A 18 4.16 2.48 -14.18
CA SER A 18 5.54 2.95 -14.39
C SER A 18 5.87 4.19 -13.55
N THR A 19 7.16 4.43 -13.30
CA THR A 19 7.62 5.66 -12.62
C THR A 19 7.33 6.92 -13.44
N THR A 20 7.17 6.80 -14.77
CA THR A 20 6.71 7.89 -15.63
C THR A 20 5.26 8.26 -15.36
N ASP A 21 4.39 7.26 -15.14
CA ASP A 21 2.97 7.50 -14.82
C ASP A 21 2.83 8.18 -13.45
N VAL A 22 3.62 7.72 -12.47
CA VAL A 22 3.68 8.35 -11.15
C VAL A 22 4.13 9.81 -11.25
N ALA A 23 5.21 10.08 -11.99
CA ALA A 23 5.72 11.42 -12.20
C ALA A 23 4.67 12.34 -12.84
N ARG A 24 4.00 11.86 -13.89
CA ARG A 24 2.91 12.57 -14.56
C ARG A 24 1.76 12.88 -13.60
N ALA A 25 1.34 11.91 -12.80
CA ALA A 25 0.21 12.06 -11.87
C ALA A 25 0.45 13.07 -10.75
N ILE A 26 1.72 13.40 -10.44
CA ILE A 26 2.07 14.38 -9.40
C ILE A 26 2.75 15.64 -9.97
N GLY A 27 2.74 15.83 -11.30
CA GLY A 27 3.29 17.02 -11.95
C GLY A 27 4.81 17.15 -11.86
N LEU A 28 5.53 16.04 -11.76
CA LEU A 28 7.00 15.99 -11.67
C LEU A 28 7.61 15.35 -12.92
N SER A 29 8.91 15.55 -13.10
CA SER A 29 9.69 14.78 -14.07
C SER A 29 10.07 13.42 -13.49
N GLN A 30 10.24 12.41 -14.35
CA GLN A 30 10.69 11.09 -13.90
C GLN A 30 12.04 11.12 -13.15
N PRO A 31 13.05 11.91 -13.56
CA PRO A 31 14.27 12.09 -12.76
C PRO A 31 14.02 12.66 -11.36
N ALA A 32 12.95 13.43 -11.15
CA ALA A 32 12.59 13.91 -9.82
C ALA A 32 12.15 12.77 -8.90
N ILE A 33 11.43 11.77 -9.42
CA ILE A 33 11.10 10.55 -8.67
C ILE A 33 12.37 9.85 -8.21
N PHE A 34 13.33 9.66 -9.13
CA PHE A 34 14.59 8.96 -8.85
C PHE A 34 15.52 9.68 -7.87
N ARG A 35 15.32 10.99 -7.63
CA ARG A 35 16.01 11.69 -6.54
C ARG A 35 15.51 11.31 -5.14
N HIS A 36 14.26 10.89 -5.02
CA HIS A 36 13.66 10.45 -3.76
C HIS A 36 13.72 8.92 -3.60
N PHE A 37 13.55 8.20 -4.70
CA PHE A 37 13.56 6.73 -4.74
C PHE A 37 14.50 6.29 -5.86
N PRO A 38 15.79 6.05 -5.57
CA PRO A 38 16.82 5.71 -6.55
C PRO A 38 16.42 4.62 -7.54
N THR A 39 15.59 3.67 -7.12
CA THR A 39 15.05 2.59 -7.97
C THR A 39 13.52 2.50 -7.90
N LYS A 40 12.91 1.84 -8.90
CA LYS A 40 11.47 1.50 -8.87
C LYS A 40 11.14 0.63 -7.67
N ASN A 41 12.03 -0.30 -7.31
CA ASN A 41 11.86 -1.19 -6.17
C ASN A 41 11.86 -0.42 -4.85
N GLU A 42 12.73 0.58 -4.68
CA GLU A 42 12.72 1.43 -3.48
C GLU A 42 11.43 2.26 -3.35
N LEU A 43 10.84 2.70 -4.48
CA LEU A 43 9.53 3.34 -4.48
C LEU A 43 8.44 2.36 -3.99
N TRP A 44 8.44 1.12 -4.49
CA TRP A 44 7.48 0.11 -4.08
C TRP A 44 7.68 -0.37 -2.64
N LEU A 45 8.92 -0.45 -2.17
CA LEU A 45 9.22 -0.75 -0.77
C LEU A 45 8.61 0.31 0.15
N ALA A 46 8.80 1.59 -0.17
CA ALA A 46 8.17 2.67 0.60
C ALA A 46 6.63 2.62 0.57
N VAL A 47 6.04 2.14 -0.53
CA VAL A 47 4.59 1.89 -0.62
C VAL A 47 4.18 0.74 0.28
N ALA A 48 4.94 -0.35 0.32
CA ALA A 48 4.68 -1.49 1.19
C ALA A 48 4.81 -1.14 2.68
N GLU A 49 5.82 -0.33 3.03
CA GLU A 49 6.02 0.17 4.39
C GLU A 49 4.83 1.03 4.85
N ASP A 50 4.36 1.94 4.00
CA ASP A 50 3.20 2.79 4.27
C ASP A 50 1.91 1.95 4.46
N ILE A 51 1.69 0.93 3.61
CA ILE A 51 0.59 -0.02 3.79
C ILE A 51 0.71 -0.76 5.12
N ALA A 52 1.90 -1.27 5.44
CA ALA A 52 2.14 -2.02 6.67
C ALA A 52 1.89 -1.18 7.92
N GLU A 53 2.31 0.10 7.91
CA GLU A 53 2.06 1.03 9.00
C GLU A 53 0.57 1.31 9.19
N GLN A 54 -0.16 1.55 8.10
CA GLN A 54 -1.62 1.74 8.14
C GLN A 54 -2.35 0.51 8.70
N LEU A 55 -2.00 -0.69 8.24
CA LEU A 55 -2.60 -1.94 8.72
C LEU A 55 -2.28 -2.17 10.20
N LYS A 56 -1.03 -1.93 10.61
CA LYS A 56 -0.63 -2.05 12.02
C LYS A 56 -1.40 -1.09 12.91
N ALA A 57 -1.62 0.15 12.47
CA ALA A 57 -2.42 1.12 13.22
C ALA A 57 -3.89 0.69 13.32
N ALA A 58 -4.47 0.17 12.23
CA ALA A 58 -5.84 -0.33 12.23
C ALA A 58 -6.01 -1.54 13.16
N TRP A 59 -5.08 -2.50 13.13
CA TRP A 59 -5.11 -3.66 14.02
C TRP A 59 -4.92 -3.28 15.48
N THR A 60 -3.97 -2.37 15.79
CA THR A 60 -3.77 -1.87 17.15
C THR A 60 -5.06 -1.24 17.69
N THR A 61 -5.74 -0.44 16.86
CA THR A 61 -7.03 0.16 17.22
C THR A 61 -8.09 -0.92 17.48
N ALA A 62 -8.22 -1.90 16.59
CA ALA A 62 -9.17 -2.99 16.71
C ALA A 62 -8.96 -3.83 17.98
N GLU A 63 -7.70 -4.12 18.34
CA GLU A 63 -7.37 -4.88 19.55
C GLU A 63 -7.69 -4.13 20.83
N THR A 64 -7.41 -2.82 20.88
CA THR A 64 -7.63 -2.00 22.09
C THR A 64 -9.11 -1.86 22.47
N LEU A 65 -10.01 -1.92 21.48
CA LEU A 65 -11.45 -1.77 21.68
C LEU A 65 -12.15 -3.08 22.07
N ALA A 66 -11.45 -4.22 22.02
CA ALA A 66 -12.05 -5.55 22.21
C ALA A 66 -11.68 -6.19 23.55
N THR A 67 -12.71 -6.62 24.29
CA THR A 67 -12.61 -7.11 25.67
C THR A 67 -12.34 -8.62 25.80
N GLY A 68 -12.62 -9.43 24.77
CA GLY A 68 -12.44 -10.89 24.77
C GLY A 68 -11.65 -11.43 23.57
N PRO A 69 -11.11 -12.67 23.65
CA PRO A 69 -10.28 -13.25 22.58
C PRO A 69 -11.05 -13.41 21.25
N ASN A 70 -12.32 -13.84 21.30
CA ASN A 70 -13.16 -13.96 20.10
C ASN A 70 -13.49 -12.58 19.51
N ASP A 71 -13.76 -11.58 20.37
CA ASP A 71 -14.03 -10.22 19.92
C ASP A 71 -12.81 -9.58 19.27
N ARG A 72 -11.61 -9.84 19.81
CA ARG A 72 -10.34 -9.40 19.22
C ARG A 72 -10.11 -10.02 17.85
N LEU A 73 -10.32 -11.34 17.71
CA LEU A 73 -10.19 -12.00 16.41
C LEU A 73 -11.17 -11.43 15.39
N LYS A 74 -12.43 -11.22 15.79
CA LYS A 74 -13.45 -10.62 14.93
C LYS A 74 -13.05 -9.19 14.53
N ALA A 75 -12.59 -8.37 15.48
CA ALA A 75 -12.18 -6.99 15.21
C ALA A 75 -10.97 -6.92 14.26
N LEU A 76 -10.00 -7.83 14.40
CA LEU A 76 -8.86 -7.94 13.48
C LEU A 76 -9.29 -8.32 12.05
N ILE A 77 -10.20 -9.30 11.92
CA ILE A 77 -10.75 -9.69 10.61
C ILE A 77 -11.53 -8.53 9.98
N GLU A 78 -12.37 -7.84 10.75
CA GLU A 78 -13.12 -6.68 10.29
C GLU A 78 -12.21 -5.53 9.85
N ALA A 79 -11.16 -5.24 10.63
CA ALA A 79 -10.15 -4.24 10.27
C ALA A 79 -9.43 -4.61 8.96
N GLN A 80 -9.05 -5.87 8.80
CA GLN A 80 -8.41 -6.37 7.57
C GLN A 80 -9.33 -6.24 6.35
N LEU A 81 -10.58 -6.68 6.47
CA LEU A 81 -11.56 -6.60 5.39
C LEU A 81 -11.91 -5.14 5.05
N SER A 82 -12.00 -4.28 6.05
CA SER A 82 -12.20 -2.84 5.87
C SER A 82 -11.04 -2.22 5.10
N ALA A 83 -9.78 -2.53 5.45
CA ALA A 83 -8.62 -2.03 4.72
C ALA A 83 -8.66 -2.44 3.23
N ILE A 84 -8.98 -3.71 2.94
CA ILE A 84 -9.13 -4.21 1.56
C ILE A 84 -10.27 -3.50 0.83
N ALA A 85 -11.41 -3.25 1.50
CA ALA A 85 -12.55 -2.55 0.90
C ALA A 85 -12.24 -1.09 0.56
N HIS A 86 -11.44 -0.40 1.37
CA HIS A 86 -11.03 0.99 1.12
C HIS A 86 -9.93 1.10 0.06
N THR A 87 -9.10 0.07 -0.09
CA THR A 87 -8.01 0.04 -1.08
C THR A 87 -8.02 -1.31 -1.81
N PRO A 88 -8.88 -1.48 -2.83
CA PRO A 88 -9.03 -2.74 -3.57
C PRO A 88 -7.73 -3.25 -4.22
N ALA A 89 -6.79 -2.35 -4.54
CA ALA A 89 -5.46 -2.70 -5.01
C ALA A 89 -4.61 -3.51 -4.00
N LEU A 90 -4.90 -3.46 -2.70
CA LEU A 90 -4.04 -4.02 -1.64
C LEU A 90 -3.61 -5.47 -1.90
N PRO A 91 -4.53 -6.43 -2.17
CA PRO A 91 -4.11 -7.80 -2.45
C PRO A 91 -3.23 -7.88 -3.70
N SER A 92 -3.57 -7.14 -4.76
CA SER A 92 -2.79 -7.15 -6.00
C SER A 92 -1.39 -6.59 -5.80
N ILE A 93 -1.22 -5.58 -4.95
CA ILE A 93 0.09 -5.00 -4.60
C ILE A 93 0.91 -6.02 -3.80
N LEU A 94 0.32 -6.61 -2.75
CA LEU A 94 0.98 -7.60 -1.89
C LEU A 94 1.50 -8.83 -2.66
N PHE A 95 0.77 -9.25 -3.69
CA PHE A 95 1.14 -10.39 -4.53
C PHE A 95 1.77 -9.97 -5.87
N SER A 96 2.09 -8.68 -6.04
CA SER A 96 2.73 -8.18 -7.26
C SER A 96 4.19 -8.62 -7.35
N ARG A 97 4.70 -8.70 -8.58
CA ARG A 97 6.12 -8.93 -8.83
C ARG A 97 7.01 -7.77 -8.36
N GLU A 98 6.41 -6.61 -8.13
CA GLU A 98 7.11 -5.42 -7.66
C GLU A 98 7.52 -5.53 -6.19
N LEU A 99 6.83 -6.36 -5.39
CA LEU A 99 7.18 -6.68 -4.00
C LEU A 99 7.82 -8.06 -3.83
N GLN A 100 7.78 -8.90 -4.87
CA GLN A 100 8.47 -10.19 -4.90
C GLN A 100 9.86 -10.00 -5.50
N VAL A 101 10.84 -9.70 -4.65
CA VAL A 101 12.25 -9.70 -5.03
C VAL A 101 12.91 -10.87 -4.31
N GLU A 102 13.38 -11.87 -5.07
CA GLU A 102 14.40 -12.83 -4.62
C GLU A 102 15.78 -12.17 -4.59
#